data_AF-A0A8E2LDV3-F1
#
_entry.id   AF-A0A8E2LDV3-F1
#
_cell.length_a   1.000
_cell.length_b   1.000
_cell.length_c   1.000
_cell.angle_alpha   90.00
_cell.angle_beta   90.00
_cell.angle_gamma   90.00
#
_symmetry.space_group_name_H-M   'P 1'
#
loop_
_entity.id
_entity.type
_entity.pdbx_description
1 polymer ?
#
loop_
_entity_poly.entity_id
_entity_poly.type
_entity_poly.pdbx_seq_one_letter_code
_entity_poly.pdbx_strand_id
1 'polypeptide(L)'
;MLISVFLILMLFIIAIQTALPYLVKRTVVFGVTIPDQYITNLTLSSYKRRYSRTVFLLSVIAILIYTFWVLKGEASEEFLVLTGVAIQFGVIVLSMSLYFYFHAKTIQLKKSKKWGENVKQVRITDIAVRSQDEMLPWYIYIIPMVVTLGVIGYTLIQYKHLPQQIPMHWGPDGKPDSFTEKNPFSVHILSLILLVMQFMFLGINEMTKKSGIKLSATSTDASRIRQLTLRKYSSWFLFIVSILISMLFAFLQLTTIHTGLMSDAYVMFIPFIFLILILIGTVI
;
A
#
# COMPACT_ATOMS: atom_id res chain seq x y z
N MET A 1 7.99 25.13 5.46
CA MET A 1 8.04 23.65 5.38
C MET A 1 6.64 23.04 5.23
N LEU A 2 5.66 23.39 6.06
CA LEU A 2 4.28 22.88 5.97
C LEU A 2 3.64 23.03 4.58
N ILE A 3 3.68 24.23 3.99
CA ILE A 3 3.08 24.50 2.67
C ILE A 3 3.70 23.62 1.57
N SER A 4 5.02 23.42 1.62
CA SER A 4 5.72 22.54 0.68
C SER A 4 5.22 21.10 0.77
N VAL A 5 4.92 20.60 1.97
CA VAL A 5 4.30 19.28 2.16
C VAL A 5 2.93 19.22 1.51
N PHE A 6 2.08 20.23 1.69
CA PHE A 6 0.74 20.27 1.07
C PHE A 6 0.80 20.30 -0.46
N LEU A 7 1.73 21.06 -1.04
CA LEU A 7 1.94 21.09 -2.49
C LEU A 7 2.40 19.74 -3.03
N ILE A 8 3.34 19.07 -2.34
CA ILE A 8 3.80 17.73 -2.73
C ILE A 8 2.64 16.73 -2.66
N LEU A 9 1.86 16.75 -1.58
CA LEU A 9 0.69 15.88 -1.43
C LEU A 9 -0.38 16.17 -2.50
N MET A 10 -0.63 17.43 -2.82
CA MET A 10 -1.54 17.79 -3.92
C MET A 10 -1.05 17.22 -5.25
N LEU A 11 0.22 17.42 -5.61
CA LEU A 11 0.79 16.88 -6.85
C LEU A 11 0.64 15.36 -6.93
N PHE A 12 0.91 14.66 -5.82
CA PHE A 12 0.74 13.21 -5.72
C PHE A 12 -0.72 12.78 -5.92
N ILE A 13 -1.66 13.44 -5.24
CA ILE A 13 -3.10 13.17 -5.39
C ILE A 13 -3.54 13.41 -6.84
N ILE A 14 -3.13 14.53 -7.45
CA ILE A 14 -3.48 14.87 -8.84
C ILE A 14 -2.98 13.81 -9.80
N ALA A 15 -1.73 13.36 -9.63
CA ALA A 15 -1.14 12.32 -10.46
C ALA A 15 -1.94 11.01 -10.40
N ILE A 16 -2.25 10.54 -9.19
CA ILE A 16 -3.04 9.31 -8.98
C ILE A 16 -4.45 9.44 -9.54
N GLN A 17 -5.17 10.52 -9.18
CA GLN A 17 -6.56 10.72 -9.59
C GLN A 17 -6.68 10.85 -11.11
N THR A 18 -5.74 11.54 -11.77
CA THR A 18 -5.70 11.66 -13.23
C THR A 18 -5.43 10.30 -13.89
N ALA A 19 -4.53 9.50 -13.33
CA ALA A 19 -4.14 8.19 -13.87
C ALA A 19 -5.16 7.08 -13.57
N LEU A 20 -6.10 7.30 -12.63
CA LEU A 20 -6.99 6.27 -12.08
C LEU A 20 -7.65 5.35 -13.14
N PRO A 21 -8.21 5.83 -14.27
CA PRO A 21 -8.87 4.96 -15.25
C PRO A 21 -7.91 4.03 -16.02
N TYR A 22 -6.61 4.29 -15.93
CA TYR A 22 -5.54 3.54 -16.59
C TYR A 22 -4.79 2.61 -15.64
N LEU A 23 -4.85 2.85 -14.33
CA LEU A 23 -4.24 1.99 -13.30
C LEU A 23 -5.04 0.69 -13.06
N VAL A 24 -6.34 0.70 -13.34
CA VAL A 24 -7.19 -0.48 -13.17
C VAL A 24 -7.00 -1.46 -14.34
N LYS A 25 -7.21 -2.77 -14.08
CA LYS A 25 -7.19 -3.84 -15.09
C LYS A 25 -7.87 -3.40 -16.39
N ARG A 26 -7.23 -3.67 -17.54
CA ARG A 26 -7.69 -3.26 -18.88
C ARG A 26 -9.19 -3.54 -19.14
N THR A 27 -9.71 -4.68 -18.70
CA THR A 27 -11.12 -5.10 -18.89
C THR A 27 -12.13 -4.38 -17.99
N VAL A 28 -11.67 -3.57 -17.04
CA VAL A 28 -12.53 -2.83 -16.11
C VAL A 28 -12.46 -1.36 -16.46
N VAL A 29 -13.59 -0.81 -16.88
CA VAL A 29 -13.72 0.60 -17.26
C VAL A 29 -14.71 1.26 -16.31
N PHE A 30 -14.22 2.18 -15.48
CA PHE A 30 -15.00 2.83 -14.41
C PHE A 30 -15.80 1.82 -13.56
N GLY A 31 -15.17 0.71 -13.15
CA GLY A 31 -15.83 -0.34 -12.34
C GLY A 31 -16.72 -1.31 -13.12
N VAL A 32 -16.96 -1.08 -14.41
CA VAL A 32 -17.76 -1.97 -15.27
C VAL A 32 -16.84 -2.95 -15.99
N THR A 33 -17.10 -4.26 -15.84
CA THR A 33 -16.36 -5.30 -16.58
C THR A 33 -16.86 -5.40 -18.02
N ILE A 34 -15.96 -5.16 -18.96
CA ILE A 34 -16.16 -5.23 -20.42
C ILE A 34 -15.37 -6.43 -20.96
N PRO A 35 -15.98 -7.30 -21.80
CA PRO A 35 -15.26 -8.41 -22.43
C PRO A 35 -14.07 -7.93 -23.27
N ASP A 36 -12.99 -8.73 -23.31
CA ASP A 36 -11.75 -8.39 -24.02
C ASP A 36 -11.98 -8.01 -25.49
N GLN A 37 -12.94 -8.66 -26.15
CA GLN A 37 -13.29 -8.42 -27.55
C GLN A 37 -13.76 -6.99 -27.84
N TYR A 38 -14.28 -6.27 -26.84
CA TYR A 38 -14.88 -4.94 -27.01
C TYR A 38 -14.08 -3.82 -26.35
N ILE A 39 -12.93 -4.13 -25.74
CA ILE A 39 -12.19 -3.16 -24.93
C ILE A 39 -11.51 -2.06 -25.75
N THR A 40 -11.27 -2.31 -27.04
CA THR A 40 -10.70 -1.37 -28.00
C THR A 40 -11.72 -0.37 -28.54
N ASN A 41 -12.96 -0.39 -28.05
CA ASN A 41 -13.99 0.54 -28.49
C ASN A 41 -13.58 2.00 -28.24
N LEU A 42 -13.65 2.83 -29.29
CA LEU A 42 -13.24 4.24 -29.28
C LEU A 42 -14.00 5.08 -28.23
N THR A 43 -15.27 4.75 -27.96
CA THR A 43 -16.08 5.48 -26.97
C THR A 43 -15.55 5.27 -25.55
N LEU A 44 -15.13 4.05 -25.19
CA LEU A 44 -14.54 3.77 -23.87
C LEU A 44 -13.22 4.53 -23.67
N SER A 45 -12.37 4.54 -24.70
CA SER A 45 -11.13 5.34 -24.69
C SER A 45 -11.41 6.83 -24.54
N SER A 46 -12.46 7.33 -25.20
CA SER A 46 -12.88 8.73 -25.08
C SER A 46 -13.34 9.08 -23.66
N TYR A 47 -14.01 8.17 -22.95
CA TYR A 47 -14.44 8.39 -21.56
C TYR A 47 -13.23 8.51 -20.62
N LYS A 48 -12.25 7.59 -20.74
CA LYS A 48 -11.01 7.66 -19.95
C LYS A 48 -10.26 8.97 -20.20
N ARG A 49 -10.10 9.37 -21.47
CA ARG A 49 -9.42 10.62 -21.84
C ARG A 49 -10.13 11.86 -21.31
N ARG A 50 -11.47 11.92 -21.44
CA ARG A 50 -12.27 13.05 -20.94
C ARG A 50 -12.17 13.17 -19.42
N TYR A 51 -12.35 12.06 -18.70
CA TYR A 51 -12.16 12.03 -17.26
C TYR A 51 -10.78 12.57 -16.86
N SER A 52 -9.70 11.99 -17.40
CA SER A 52 -8.34 12.36 -16.98
C SER A 52 -8.01 13.81 -17.34
N ARG A 53 -8.42 14.28 -18.53
CA ARG A 53 -8.22 15.67 -18.93
C ARG A 53 -8.99 16.64 -18.01
N THR A 54 -10.24 16.33 -17.66
CA THR A 54 -11.05 17.18 -16.78
C THR A 54 -10.50 17.21 -15.36
N VAL A 55 -10.17 16.06 -14.77
CA VAL A 55 -9.56 15.98 -13.43
C VAL A 55 -8.23 16.71 -13.39
N PHE A 56 -7.36 16.49 -14.37
CA PHE A 56 -6.07 17.16 -14.45
C PHE A 56 -6.22 18.68 -14.55
N LEU A 57 -7.01 19.18 -15.50
CA LEU A 57 -7.17 20.63 -15.71
C LEU A 57 -7.76 21.32 -14.47
N LEU A 58 -8.83 20.78 -13.90
CA LEU A 58 -9.46 21.38 -12.72
C LEU A 58 -8.54 21.34 -11.50
N SER A 59 -7.76 20.27 -11.32
CA SER A 59 -6.84 20.18 -10.19
C SER A 59 -5.61 21.07 -10.37
N VAL A 60 -5.11 21.23 -11.60
CA VAL A 60 -4.04 22.19 -11.93
C VAL A 60 -4.53 23.64 -11.72
N ILE A 61 -5.77 23.95 -12.05
CA ILE A 61 -6.34 25.26 -11.72
C ILE A 61 -6.39 25.45 -10.20
N ALA A 62 -6.83 24.44 -9.45
CA ALA A 62 -6.90 24.50 -8.00
C ALA A 62 -5.53 24.70 -7.34
N ILE A 63 -4.49 23.99 -7.80
CA ILE A 63 -3.13 24.15 -7.25
C ILE A 63 -2.53 25.52 -7.60
N LEU A 64 -2.82 26.08 -8.78
CA LEU A 64 -2.38 27.42 -9.17
C LEU A 64 -3.06 28.49 -8.31
N ILE A 65 -4.37 28.39 -8.07
CA ILE A 65 -5.10 29.29 -7.18
C ILE A 65 -4.52 29.23 -5.76
N TYR A 66 -4.31 28.02 -5.24
CA TYR A 66 -3.72 27.83 -3.92
C TYR A 66 -2.32 28.45 -3.81
N THR A 67 -1.47 28.18 -4.80
CA THR A 67 -0.10 28.72 -4.83
C THR A 67 -0.09 30.25 -4.93
N PHE A 68 -1.00 30.82 -5.72
CA PHE A 68 -1.14 32.28 -5.82
C PHE A 68 -1.53 32.92 -4.47
N TRP A 69 -2.45 32.30 -3.73
CA TRP A 69 -2.85 32.77 -2.40
C TRP A 69 -1.71 32.67 -1.38
N VAL A 70 -0.97 31.56 -1.42
CA VAL A 70 0.24 31.38 -0.61
C VAL A 70 1.26 32.49 -0.88
N LEU A 71 1.54 32.78 -2.16
CA LEU A 71 2.56 33.77 -2.55
C LEU A 71 2.19 35.21 -2.19
N LYS A 72 0.90 35.53 -2.12
CA LYS A 72 0.45 36.86 -1.67
C LYS A 72 0.75 37.12 -0.20
N GLY A 73 0.85 36.08 0.64
CA GLY A 73 1.16 36.22 2.07
C GLY A 73 0.09 36.96 2.89
N GLU A 74 -1.10 37.17 2.35
CA GLU A 74 -2.20 37.91 3.00
C GLU A 74 -3.01 37.05 3.98
N ALA A 75 -2.81 35.72 3.99
CA ALA A 75 -3.60 34.77 4.78
C ALA A 75 -2.82 34.20 5.97
N SER A 76 -3.52 33.89 7.07
CA SER A 76 -2.93 33.20 8.22
C SER A 76 -2.51 31.77 7.87
N GLU A 77 -1.51 31.23 8.58
CA GLU A 77 -1.03 29.86 8.35
C GLU A 77 -2.13 28.81 8.57
N GLU A 78 -2.96 28.98 9.60
CA GLU A 78 -4.11 28.11 9.88
C GLU A 78 -5.08 28.07 8.70
N PHE A 79 -5.40 29.24 8.13
CA PHE A 79 -6.29 29.33 6.99
C PHE A 79 -5.69 28.68 5.73
N LEU A 80 -4.37 28.83 5.49
CA LEU A 80 -3.66 28.19 4.39
C LEU A 80 -3.63 26.65 4.52
N VAL A 81 -3.52 26.13 5.74
CA VAL A 81 -3.60 24.69 6.01
C VAL A 81 -5.01 24.18 5.76
N LEU A 82 -6.04 24.84 6.32
CA LEU A 82 -7.43 24.44 6.17
C LEU A 82 -7.88 24.45 4.70
N THR A 83 -7.54 25.51 3.97
CA THR A 83 -7.84 25.62 2.53
C THR A 83 -7.08 24.60 1.71
N GLY A 84 -5.81 24.32 2.05
CA GLY A 84 -5.03 23.27 1.39
C GLY A 84 -5.69 21.89 1.52
N VAL A 85 -6.11 21.54 2.73
CA VAL A 85 -6.87 20.30 3.00
C VAL A 85 -8.20 20.30 2.23
N ALA A 86 -8.96 21.40 2.29
CA ALA A 86 -10.25 21.50 1.60
C ALA A 86 -10.12 21.33 0.09
N ILE A 87 -9.08 21.89 -0.54
CA ILE A 87 -8.80 21.72 -1.97
C ILE A 87 -8.47 20.26 -2.30
N GLN A 88 -7.64 19.59 -1.49
CA GLN A 88 -7.32 18.17 -1.69
C GLN A 88 -8.58 17.30 -1.64
N PHE A 89 -9.43 17.51 -0.65
CA PHE A 89 -10.73 16.83 -0.58
C PHE A 89 -11.63 17.18 -1.76
N GLY A 90 -11.67 18.45 -2.18
CA GLY A 90 -12.43 18.90 -3.34
C GLY A 90 -12.01 18.18 -4.63
N VAL A 91 -10.71 18.00 -4.86
CA VAL A 91 -10.17 17.24 -6.01
C VAL A 91 -10.61 15.78 -5.95
N ILE A 92 -10.57 15.15 -4.77
CA ILE A 92 -11.02 13.76 -4.59
C ILE A 92 -12.52 13.63 -4.87
N VAL A 93 -13.35 14.52 -4.32
CA VAL A 93 -14.81 14.51 -4.52
C VAL A 93 -15.17 14.76 -5.99
N LEU A 94 -14.50 15.71 -6.65
CA LEU A 94 -14.64 15.97 -8.09
C LEU A 94 -14.31 14.72 -8.92
N SER A 95 -13.15 14.11 -8.63
CA SER A 95 -12.69 12.89 -9.29
C SER A 95 -13.71 11.75 -9.11
N MET A 96 -14.18 11.53 -7.89
CA MET A 96 -15.16 10.50 -7.58
C MET A 96 -16.50 10.74 -8.29
N SER A 97 -16.97 11.99 -8.33
CA SER A 97 -18.20 12.38 -9.03
C SER A 97 -18.12 12.09 -10.54
N LEU A 98 -17.01 12.47 -11.18
CA LEU A 98 -16.76 12.17 -12.58
C LEU A 98 -16.63 10.67 -12.83
N TYR A 99 -16.04 9.93 -11.90
CA TYR A 99 -15.91 8.48 -11.98
C TYR A 99 -17.31 7.82 -12.01
N PHE A 100 -18.20 8.22 -11.11
CA PHE A 100 -19.59 7.73 -11.09
C PHE A 100 -20.37 8.12 -12.36
N TYR A 101 -20.18 9.34 -12.85
CA TYR A 101 -20.79 9.78 -14.10
C TYR A 101 -20.38 8.87 -15.28
N PHE A 102 -19.08 8.59 -15.44
CA PHE A 102 -18.60 7.71 -16.50
C PHE A 102 -18.90 6.22 -16.24
N HIS A 103 -19.04 5.80 -14.98
CA HIS A 103 -19.56 4.47 -14.63
C HIS A 103 -20.97 4.29 -15.20
N ALA A 104 -21.88 5.24 -14.94
CA ALA A 104 -23.26 5.19 -15.46
C ALA A 104 -23.29 5.19 -16.99
N LYS A 105 -22.48 6.03 -17.66
CA LYS A 105 -22.35 6.03 -19.13
C LYS A 105 -21.82 4.70 -19.67
N THR A 106 -20.87 4.08 -18.97
CA THR A 106 -20.31 2.79 -19.36
C THR A 106 -21.33 1.66 -19.22
N ILE A 107 -22.16 1.66 -18.18
CA ILE A 107 -23.29 0.72 -18.04
C ILE A 107 -24.27 0.87 -19.21
N GLN A 108 -24.66 2.12 -19.53
CA GLN A 108 -25.59 2.40 -20.63
C GLN A 108 -25.02 1.92 -21.97
N LEU A 109 -23.73 2.16 -22.23
CA LEU A 109 -23.06 1.70 -23.44
C LEU A 109 -23.00 0.17 -23.52
N LYS A 110 -22.66 -0.49 -22.40
CA LYS A 110 -22.61 -1.95 -22.32
C LYS A 110 -23.98 -2.56 -22.65
N LYS A 111 -25.07 -1.98 -22.12
CA LYS A 111 -26.44 -2.42 -22.37
C LYS A 111 -26.88 -2.18 -23.81
N SER A 112 -26.63 -0.99 -24.36
CA SER A 112 -27.04 -0.65 -25.73
C SER A 112 -26.32 -1.47 -26.80
N LYS A 113 -25.05 -1.84 -26.54
CA LYS A 113 -24.26 -2.72 -27.41
C LYS A 113 -24.39 -4.20 -27.08
N LYS A 114 -25.21 -4.57 -26.09
CA LYS A 114 -25.46 -5.96 -25.67
C LYS A 114 -24.18 -6.74 -25.35
N TRP A 115 -23.17 -6.04 -24.83
CA TRP A 115 -21.87 -6.62 -24.54
C TRP A 115 -21.97 -7.59 -23.36
N GLY A 116 -21.82 -8.88 -23.67
CA GLY A 116 -21.90 -9.96 -22.68
C GLY A 116 -23.14 -10.87 -22.80
N GLU A 117 -24.12 -10.55 -23.66
CA GLU A 117 -25.31 -11.41 -23.86
C GLU A 117 -24.95 -12.81 -24.40
N ASN A 118 -23.86 -12.92 -25.19
CA ASN A 118 -23.38 -14.19 -25.75
C ASN A 118 -22.19 -14.81 -25.01
N VAL A 119 -21.78 -14.25 -23.86
CA VAL A 119 -20.63 -14.76 -23.11
C VAL A 119 -21.15 -15.73 -22.03
N LYS A 120 -21.16 -17.03 -22.33
CA LYS A 120 -21.40 -18.07 -21.32
C LYS A 120 -20.35 -17.91 -20.20
N GLN A 121 -20.80 -17.55 -19.00
CA GLN A 121 -19.96 -17.63 -17.80
C GLN A 121 -19.71 -19.10 -17.47
N VAL A 122 -18.69 -19.69 -18.08
CA VAL A 122 -18.24 -21.04 -17.72
C VAL A 122 -17.31 -20.90 -16.52
N ARG A 123 -17.82 -21.20 -15.32
CA ARG A 123 -16.98 -21.34 -14.12
C ARG A 123 -16.35 -22.72 -14.14
N ILE A 124 -15.16 -22.83 -14.72
CA ILE A 124 -14.38 -24.07 -14.66
C ILE A 124 -13.83 -24.18 -13.24
N THR A 125 -14.28 -25.20 -12.51
CA THR A 125 -13.77 -25.52 -11.19
C THR A 125 -12.82 -26.71 -11.37
N ASP A 126 -11.61 -26.44 -11.83
CA ASP A 126 -10.58 -27.49 -11.91
C ASP A 126 -9.96 -27.68 -10.52
N ILE A 127 -10.40 -28.73 -9.82
CA ILE A 127 -9.93 -29.11 -8.48
C ILE A 127 -8.42 -29.46 -8.51
N ALA A 128 -7.89 -29.92 -9.65
CA ALA A 128 -6.48 -30.27 -9.80
C ALA A 128 -5.54 -29.04 -9.81
N VAL A 129 -6.06 -27.83 -9.98
CA VAL A 129 -5.25 -26.60 -9.87
C VAL A 129 -4.76 -26.40 -8.44
N ARG A 130 -5.51 -26.90 -7.46
CA ARG A 130 -5.19 -26.75 -6.04
C ARG A 130 -3.94 -27.53 -5.63
N SER A 131 -3.70 -28.70 -6.22
CA SER A 131 -2.52 -29.52 -5.89
C SER A 131 -1.22 -28.94 -6.44
N GLN A 132 -1.30 -28.00 -7.39
CA GLN A 132 -0.16 -27.28 -7.97
C GLN A 132 0.16 -25.97 -7.24
N ASP A 133 -0.52 -25.70 -6.13
CA ASP A 133 -0.34 -24.49 -5.34
C ASP A 133 0.93 -24.56 -4.48
N GLU A 134 1.95 -23.82 -4.87
CA GLU A 134 3.26 -23.78 -4.19
C GLU A 134 3.38 -22.66 -3.13
N MET A 135 2.25 -22.14 -2.63
CA MET A 135 2.27 -21.18 -1.52
C MET A 135 2.91 -21.78 -0.25
N LEU A 136 3.75 -20.98 0.41
CA LEU A 136 4.46 -21.37 1.61
C LEU A 136 3.48 -21.84 2.70
N PRO A 137 3.78 -22.94 3.41
CA PRO A 137 2.97 -23.40 4.52
C PRO A 137 3.13 -22.50 5.75
N TRP A 138 2.06 -22.40 6.55
CA TRP A 138 1.98 -21.56 7.74
C TRP A 138 3.18 -21.68 8.71
N TYR A 139 3.70 -22.88 8.93
CA TYR A 139 4.71 -23.13 9.96
C TYR A 139 6.04 -22.41 9.67
N ILE A 140 6.29 -22.00 8.43
CA ILE A 140 7.51 -21.23 8.09
C ILE A 140 7.47 -19.84 8.74
N TYR A 141 6.29 -19.27 8.98
CA TYR A 141 6.14 -17.99 9.69
C TYR A 141 6.50 -18.07 11.18
N ILE A 142 6.66 -19.28 11.74
CA ILE A 142 7.19 -19.45 13.10
C ILE A 142 8.63 -18.95 13.20
N ILE A 143 9.42 -19.05 12.12
CA ILE A 143 10.83 -18.65 12.11
C ILE A 143 11.02 -17.17 12.53
N PRO A 144 10.42 -16.17 11.84
CA PRO A 144 10.53 -14.78 12.26
C PRO A 144 9.85 -14.51 13.61
N MET A 145 8.79 -15.23 13.96
CA MET A 145 8.13 -15.08 15.28
C MET A 145 9.03 -15.51 16.43
N VAL A 146 9.79 -16.60 16.28
CA VAL A 146 10.76 -17.05 17.29
C VAL A 146 11.85 -16.01 17.50
N VAL A 147 12.32 -15.36 16.44
CA VAL A 147 13.27 -14.23 16.56
C VAL A 147 12.68 -13.11 17.40
N THR A 148 11.43 -12.72 17.15
CA THR A 148 10.75 -11.68 17.92
C THR A 148 10.55 -12.07 19.38
N LEU A 149 10.15 -13.31 19.66
CA LEU A 149 10.04 -13.83 21.02
C LEU A 149 11.41 -13.84 21.72
N GLY A 150 12.48 -14.16 21.01
CA GLY A 150 13.86 -14.07 21.50
C GLY A 150 14.24 -12.64 21.89
N VAL A 151 13.89 -11.65 21.06
CA VAL A 151 14.10 -10.23 21.35
C VAL A 151 13.30 -9.76 22.56
N ILE A 152 12.05 -10.21 22.71
CA ILE A 152 11.22 -9.95 23.90
C ILE A 152 11.89 -10.56 25.14
N GLY A 153 12.27 -11.83 25.09
CA GLY A 153 12.97 -12.50 26.19
C GLY A 153 14.27 -11.80 26.58
N TYR A 154 15.06 -11.38 25.60
CA TYR A 154 16.28 -10.62 25.82
C TYR A 154 16.02 -9.26 26.48
N THR A 155 15.00 -8.54 26.01
CA THR A 155 14.58 -7.26 26.60
C THR A 155 14.13 -7.43 28.06
N LEU A 156 13.45 -8.54 28.39
CA LEU A 156 13.07 -8.85 29.78
C LEU A 156 14.29 -9.06 30.68
N ILE A 157 15.31 -9.78 30.20
CA ILE A 157 16.57 -9.99 30.93
C ILE A 157 17.26 -8.64 31.18
N GLN A 158 17.23 -7.74 30.20
CA GLN A 158 17.88 -6.43 30.27
C GLN A 158 17.00 -5.32 30.88
N TYR A 159 15.81 -5.64 31.37
CA TYR A 159 14.82 -4.66 31.81
C TYR A 159 15.34 -3.68 32.88
N LYS A 160 16.21 -4.17 33.78
CA LYS A 160 16.83 -3.34 34.84
C LYS A 160 17.84 -2.34 34.30
N HIS A 161 18.51 -2.67 33.19
CA HIS A 161 19.53 -1.83 32.56
C HIS A 161 18.94 -0.80 31.59
N LEU A 162 17.67 -0.95 31.22
CA LEU A 162 16.99 0.01 30.37
C LEU A 162 16.82 1.39 31.05
N PRO A 163 17.01 2.49 30.29
CA PRO A 163 16.79 3.85 30.79
C PRO A 163 15.34 4.04 31.27
N GLN A 164 15.12 4.99 32.16
CA GLN A 164 13.75 5.32 32.63
C GLN A 164 12.88 5.93 31.53
N GLN A 165 13.51 6.48 30.49
CA GLN A 165 12.85 7.04 29.31
C GLN A 165 13.19 6.15 28.12
N ILE A 166 12.17 5.55 27.52
CA ILE A 166 12.31 4.69 26.35
C ILE A 166 12.05 5.52 25.09
N PRO A 167 12.98 5.54 24.11
CA PRO A 167 12.78 6.25 22.86
C PRO A 167 11.64 5.62 22.04
N MET A 168 10.76 6.47 21.51
CA MET A 168 9.58 6.07 20.74
C MET A 168 9.60 6.59 19.30
N HIS A 169 10.38 7.65 19.04
CA HIS A 169 10.57 8.25 17.73
C HIS A 169 12.02 8.73 17.60
N TRP A 170 12.52 8.73 16.36
CA TRP A 170 13.86 9.20 16.01
C TRP A 170 13.75 10.29 14.95
N GLY A 171 14.44 11.39 15.18
CA GLY A 171 14.53 12.52 14.28
C GLY A 171 15.38 12.24 13.04
N PRO A 172 15.43 13.21 12.10
CA PRO A 172 16.19 13.09 10.86
C PRO A 172 17.72 13.13 11.05
N ASP A 173 18.20 13.34 12.27
CA ASP A 173 19.60 13.22 12.65
C ASP A 173 19.93 11.84 13.27
N GLY A 174 18.95 10.94 13.32
CA GLY A 174 19.09 9.61 13.92
C GLY A 174 19.04 9.62 15.44
N LYS A 175 18.74 10.76 16.08
CA LYS A 175 18.62 10.86 17.53
C LYS A 175 17.17 10.70 17.97
N PRO A 176 16.91 10.10 19.15
CA PRO A 176 15.56 10.05 19.65
C PRO A 176 15.07 11.44 20.08
N ASP A 177 13.87 11.80 19.63
CA ASP A 177 13.23 13.11 19.88
C ASP A 177 11.87 12.98 20.61
N SER A 178 11.38 11.75 20.79
CA SER A 178 10.18 11.42 21.58
C SER A 178 10.43 10.21 22.46
N PHE A 179 9.90 10.26 23.69
CA PHE A 179 10.15 9.29 24.73
C PHE A 179 8.87 8.91 25.48
N THR A 180 8.90 7.77 26.15
CA THR A 180 7.83 7.31 27.06
C THR A 180 8.45 6.71 28.32
N GLU A 181 7.74 6.85 29.44
CA GLU A 181 8.17 6.27 30.71
C GLU A 181 8.30 4.74 30.63
N LYS A 182 9.37 4.23 31.22
CA LYS A 182 9.64 2.79 31.29
C LYS A 182 8.55 2.09 32.11
N ASN A 183 7.89 1.14 31.46
CA ASN A 183 7.01 0.18 32.10
C ASN A 183 7.09 -1.14 31.29
N PRO A 184 6.59 -2.27 31.82
CA PRO A 184 6.68 -3.56 31.13
C PRO A 184 6.06 -3.57 29.73
N PHE A 185 5.10 -2.68 29.44
CA PHE A 185 4.47 -2.60 28.13
C PHE A 185 5.26 -1.70 27.17
N SER A 186 5.70 -0.52 27.61
CA SER A 186 6.41 0.46 26.76
C SER A 186 7.74 -0.08 26.24
N VAL A 187 8.47 -0.89 27.03
CA VAL A 187 9.74 -1.49 26.59
C VAL A 187 9.58 -2.54 25.48
N HIS A 188 8.38 -3.12 25.34
CA HIS A 188 8.10 -4.17 24.37
C HIS A 188 7.19 -3.70 23.23
N ILE A 189 6.73 -2.45 23.23
CA ILE A 189 5.75 -1.95 22.28
C ILE A 189 6.13 -2.24 20.82
N LEU A 190 7.39 -2.00 20.45
CA LEU A 190 7.90 -2.24 19.10
C LEU A 190 7.88 -3.74 18.74
N SER A 191 8.27 -4.60 19.68
CA SER A 191 8.23 -6.07 19.51
C SER A 191 6.81 -6.63 19.46
N LEU A 192 5.88 -6.04 20.21
CA LEU A 192 4.46 -6.41 20.20
C LEU A 192 3.79 -6.02 18.87
N ILE A 193 4.08 -4.82 18.36
CA ILE A 193 3.64 -4.39 17.02
C ILE A 193 4.16 -5.35 15.97
N LEU A 194 5.44 -5.74 16.05
CA LEU A 194 6.03 -6.74 15.14
C LEU A 194 5.31 -8.09 15.21
N LEU A 195 5.01 -8.60 16.41
CA LEU A 195 4.24 -9.85 16.56
C LEU A 195 2.87 -9.75 15.89
N VAL A 196 2.14 -8.65 16.11
CA VAL A 196 0.84 -8.41 15.46
C VAL A 196 0.99 -8.41 13.95
N MET A 197 1.99 -7.71 13.40
CA MET A 197 2.27 -7.71 11.96
C MET A 197 2.59 -9.11 11.43
N GLN A 198 3.39 -9.90 12.15
CA GLN A 198 3.73 -11.28 11.76
C GLN A 198 2.49 -12.18 11.77
N PHE A 199 1.59 -12.04 12.76
CA PHE A 199 0.30 -12.74 12.76
C PHE A 199 -0.59 -12.32 11.60
N MET A 200 -0.62 -11.02 11.28
CA MET A 200 -1.35 -10.51 10.11
C MET A 200 -0.78 -11.08 8.81
N PHE A 201 0.55 -11.13 8.67
CA PHE A 201 1.23 -11.71 7.52
C PHE A 201 0.92 -13.20 7.34
N LEU A 202 1.03 -13.98 8.42
CA LEU A 202 0.60 -15.37 8.45
C LEU A 202 -0.88 -15.51 8.04
N GLY A 203 -1.75 -14.68 8.62
CA GLY A 203 -3.19 -14.66 8.32
C GLY A 203 -3.47 -14.36 6.85
N ILE A 204 -2.82 -13.36 6.27
CA ILE A 204 -2.95 -13.02 4.85
C ILE A 204 -2.49 -14.19 3.97
N ASN A 205 -1.36 -14.81 4.29
CA ASN A 205 -0.85 -15.96 3.55
C ASN A 205 -1.83 -17.14 3.61
N GLU A 206 -2.31 -17.50 4.79
CA GLU A 206 -3.21 -18.64 4.98
C GLU A 206 -4.61 -18.40 4.41
N MET A 207 -5.16 -17.20 4.56
CA MET A 207 -6.45 -16.86 3.97
C MET A 207 -6.37 -16.80 2.45
N THR A 208 -5.27 -16.28 1.89
CA THR A 208 -5.00 -16.32 0.45
C THR A 208 -4.83 -17.75 -0.02
N LYS A 209 -4.12 -18.59 0.76
CA LYS A 209 -3.99 -20.01 0.50
C LYS A 209 -5.37 -20.67 0.46
N LYS A 210 -6.24 -20.45 1.44
CA LYS A 210 -7.61 -21.01 1.48
C LYS A 210 -8.59 -20.41 0.46
N SER A 211 -8.29 -19.24 -0.10
CA SER A 211 -9.15 -18.61 -1.10
C SER A 211 -9.23 -19.42 -2.41
N GLY A 212 -10.36 -19.27 -3.12
CA GLY A 212 -10.60 -19.95 -4.39
C GLY A 212 -9.78 -19.36 -5.55
N ILE A 213 -9.25 -20.22 -6.41
CA ILE A 213 -8.48 -19.82 -7.60
C ILE A 213 -9.43 -19.48 -8.74
N LYS A 214 -9.37 -18.24 -9.24
CA LYS A 214 -10.25 -17.74 -10.30
C LYS A 214 -9.58 -17.90 -11.67
N LEU A 215 -10.11 -18.79 -12.50
CA LEU A 215 -9.63 -19.03 -13.85
C LEU A 215 -10.47 -18.30 -14.91
N SER A 216 -9.82 -17.91 -16.01
CA SER A 216 -10.49 -17.34 -17.17
C SER A 216 -11.03 -18.46 -18.06
N ALA A 217 -12.30 -18.39 -18.46
CA ALA A 217 -12.88 -19.34 -19.41
C ALA A 217 -12.30 -19.22 -20.83
N THR A 218 -11.79 -18.04 -21.19
CA THR A 218 -11.24 -17.76 -22.54
C THR A 218 -9.74 -18.08 -22.66
N SER A 219 -9.05 -18.26 -21.53
CA SER A 219 -7.59 -18.46 -21.48
C SER A 219 -7.20 -19.26 -20.24
N THR A 220 -7.74 -20.48 -20.14
CA THR A 220 -7.62 -21.34 -18.96
C THR A 220 -6.17 -21.54 -18.54
N ASP A 221 -5.31 -22.01 -19.45
CA ASP A 221 -3.93 -22.39 -19.12
C ASP A 221 -3.07 -21.17 -18.75
N ALA A 222 -3.15 -20.10 -19.54
CA ALA A 222 -2.45 -18.87 -19.24
C ALA A 222 -2.93 -18.24 -17.92
N SER A 223 -4.23 -18.29 -17.63
CA SER A 223 -4.79 -17.79 -16.37
C SER A 223 -4.39 -18.64 -15.17
N ARG A 224 -4.28 -19.96 -15.34
CA ARG A 224 -3.81 -20.93 -14.33
C ARG A 224 -2.38 -20.64 -13.95
N ILE A 225 -1.46 -20.61 -14.92
CA ILE A 225 -0.04 -20.32 -14.70
C ILE A 225 0.08 -18.97 -13.99
N ARG A 226 -0.58 -17.92 -14.50
CA ARG A 226 -0.52 -16.59 -13.88
C ARG A 226 -1.00 -16.59 -12.42
N GLN A 227 -2.11 -17.26 -12.11
CA GLN A 227 -2.63 -17.31 -10.74
C GLN A 227 -1.70 -18.07 -9.79
N LEU A 228 -1.17 -19.22 -10.21
CA LEU A 228 -0.24 -20.01 -9.40
C LEU A 228 1.07 -19.25 -9.16
N THR A 229 1.64 -18.67 -10.21
CA THR A 229 2.86 -17.85 -10.14
C THR A 229 2.68 -16.65 -9.22
N LEU A 230 1.58 -15.90 -9.36
CA LEU A 230 1.30 -14.75 -8.48
C LEU A 230 1.18 -15.18 -7.01
N ARG A 231 0.49 -16.29 -6.74
CA ARG A 231 0.29 -16.80 -5.38
C ARG A 231 1.61 -17.29 -4.76
N LYS A 232 2.43 -18.01 -5.53
CA LYS A 232 3.78 -18.41 -5.13
C LYS A 232 4.64 -17.20 -4.78
N TYR A 233 4.84 -16.26 -5.71
CA TYR A 233 5.74 -15.13 -5.47
C TYR A 233 5.20 -14.15 -4.43
N SER A 234 3.88 -13.93 -4.37
CA SER A 234 3.29 -13.10 -3.29
C SER A 234 3.49 -13.74 -1.91
N SER A 235 3.38 -15.08 -1.81
CA SER A 235 3.63 -15.81 -0.56
C SER A 235 5.10 -15.71 -0.13
N TRP A 236 6.03 -15.90 -1.07
CA TRP A 236 7.47 -15.74 -0.83
C TRP A 236 7.85 -14.31 -0.46
N PHE A 237 7.36 -13.32 -1.21
CA PHE A 237 7.60 -11.90 -0.95
C PHE A 237 7.13 -11.52 0.45
N LEU A 238 5.91 -11.91 0.83
CA LEU A 238 5.35 -11.61 2.14
C LEU A 238 6.16 -12.26 3.28
N PHE A 239 6.67 -13.48 3.07
CA PHE A 239 7.57 -14.13 4.02
C PHE A 239 8.93 -13.42 4.15
N ILE A 240 9.55 -13.04 3.03
CA ILE A 240 10.82 -12.30 3.01
C ILE A 240 10.66 -10.95 3.72
N VAL A 241 9.58 -10.22 3.43
CA VAL A 241 9.23 -8.98 4.12
C VAL A 241 9.08 -9.21 5.62
N SER A 242 8.44 -10.31 6.04
CA SER A 242 8.34 -10.68 7.46
C SER A 242 9.73 -10.85 8.10
N ILE A 243 10.67 -11.52 7.43
CA ILE A 243 12.05 -11.69 7.92
C ILE A 243 12.75 -10.33 8.03
N LEU A 244 12.72 -9.54 6.95
CA LEU A 244 13.41 -8.25 6.85
C LEU A 244 12.93 -7.28 7.92
N ILE A 245 11.62 -7.15 8.12
CA ILE A 245 11.06 -6.29 9.17
C ILE A 245 11.43 -6.81 10.56
N SER A 246 11.48 -8.14 10.75
CA SER A 246 11.92 -8.72 12.03
C SER A 246 13.37 -8.39 12.35
N MET A 247 14.26 -8.44 11.35
CA MET A 247 15.66 -8.03 11.48
C MET A 247 15.78 -6.54 11.82
N LEU A 248 15.04 -5.67 11.10
CA LEU A 248 15.03 -4.24 11.35
C LEU A 248 14.57 -3.89 12.77
N PHE A 249 13.46 -4.50 13.22
CA PHE A 249 12.90 -4.22 14.54
C PHE A 249 13.77 -4.80 15.65
N ALA A 250 14.36 -5.99 15.46
CA ALA A 250 15.36 -6.54 16.37
C ALA A 250 16.57 -5.61 16.50
N PHE A 251 17.06 -5.07 15.38
CA PHE A 251 18.12 -4.07 15.35
C PHE A 251 17.75 -2.82 16.16
N LEU A 252 16.58 -2.22 15.92
CA LEU A 252 16.10 -1.05 16.65
C LEU A 252 15.92 -1.32 18.16
N GLN A 253 15.46 -2.52 18.53
CA GLN A 253 15.33 -2.91 19.93
C GLN A 253 16.71 -3.05 20.59
N LEU A 254 17.70 -3.63 19.89
CA LEU A 254 19.05 -3.80 20.42
C LEU A 254 19.78 -2.47 20.60
N THR A 255 19.62 -1.52 19.69
CA THR A 255 20.16 -0.16 19.86
C THR A 255 19.47 0.62 20.97
N THR A 256 18.21 0.29 21.28
CA THR A 256 17.49 0.84 22.44
C THR A 256 18.00 0.26 23.77
N ILE A 257 18.29 -1.05 23.81
CA ILE A 257 18.84 -1.72 25.00
C ILE A 257 20.30 -1.30 25.25
N HIS A 258 21.10 -1.29 24.18
CA HIS A 258 22.53 -0.95 24.22
C HIS A 258 22.75 0.41 23.58
N THR A 259 22.58 1.46 24.39
CA THR A 259 22.87 2.83 23.97
C THR A 259 24.31 2.94 23.50
N GLY A 260 24.54 3.45 22.28
CA GLY A 260 25.88 3.56 21.69
C GLY A 260 26.39 2.31 20.98
N LEU A 261 25.56 1.26 20.82
CA LEU A 261 25.91 0.08 20.01
C LEU A 261 26.26 0.47 18.56
N MET A 262 25.57 1.47 18.01
CA MET A 262 25.76 2.00 16.67
C MET A 262 25.75 3.51 16.70
N SER A 263 26.38 4.15 15.73
CA SER A 263 26.29 5.61 15.56
C SER A 263 24.88 6.02 15.12
N ASP A 264 24.48 7.23 15.50
CA ASP A 264 23.17 7.82 15.14
C ASP A 264 22.92 7.78 13.62
N ALA A 265 23.98 7.95 12.81
CA ALA A 265 23.90 7.85 11.35
C ALA A 265 23.41 6.47 10.89
N TYR A 266 23.88 5.36 11.48
CA TYR A 266 23.43 4.03 11.10
C TYR A 266 21.98 3.77 11.51
N VAL A 267 21.57 4.24 12.69
CA VAL A 267 20.17 4.16 13.15
C VAL A 267 19.25 4.87 12.17
N MET A 268 19.69 6.00 11.60
CA MET A 268 18.97 6.73 10.55
C MET A 268 18.94 5.99 9.20
N PHE A 269 20.08 5.50 8.70
CA PHE A 269 20.18 4.99 7.33
C PHE A 269 19.69 3.54 7.15
N ILE A 270 19.81 2.69 8.17
CA ILE A 270 19.43 1.27 8.08
C ILE A 270 17.95 1.09 7.67
N PRO A 271 16.96 1.79 8.26
CA PRO A 271 15.57 1.73 7.81
C PRO A 271 15.39 2.00 6.31
N PHE A 272 16.14 2.93 5.73
CA PHE A 272 16.08 3.22 4.29
C PHE A 272 16.66 2.10 3.43
N ILE A 273 17.71 1.41 3.90
CA ILE A 273 18.26 0.24 3.21
C ILE A 273 17.19 -0.86 3.15
N PHE A 274 16.54 -1.15 4.28
CA PHE A 274 15.43 -2.12 4.33
C PHE A 274 14.26 -1.72 3.43
N LEU A 275 13.90 -0.42 3.41
CA LEU A 275 12.88 0.11 2.51
C LEU A 275 13.23 -0.14 1.04
N ILE A 276 14.46 0.19 0.62
CA ILE A 276 14.92 -0.01 -0.76
C ILE A 276 14.91 -1.49 -1.12
N LEU A 277 15.36 -2.38 -0.23
CA LEU A 277 15.33 -3.83 -0.46
C LEU A 277 13.89 -4.33 -0.67
N ILE A 278 12.95 -3.89 0.16
CA ILE A 278 11.53 -4.24 0.00
C ILE A 278 10.99 -3.70 -1.32
N LEU A 279 11.31 -2.45 -1.68
CA LEU A 279 10.85 -1.86 -2.94
C LEU A 279 11.41 -2.60 -4.16
N ILE A 280 12.68 -2.95 -4.17
CA ILE A 280 13.29 -3.77 -5.24
C ILE A 280 12.55 -5.12 -5.34
N GLY A 281 12.28 -5.76 -4.20
CA GLY A 281 11.52 -7.01 -4.15
C GLY A 281 10.08 -6.93 -4.64
N THR A 282 9.47 -5.74 -4.74
CA THR A 282 8.12 -5.59 -5.32
C THR A 282 8.14 -5.56 -6.85
N VAL A 283 9.28 -5.25 -7.47
CA VAL A 283 9.43 -5.11 -8.92
C VAL A 283 9.87 -6.43 -9.57
N ILE A 284 10.57 -7.27 -8.82
CA ILE A 284 11.05 -8.60 -9.24
C ILE A 284 9.92 -9.63 -9.10
#